data_AF-A0A2E3CZZ4-F1
#
_entry.id   AF-A0A2E3CZZ4-F1
#
_cell.length_a   1.000
_cell.length_b   1.000
_cell.length_c   1.000
_cell.angle_alpha   90.00
_cell.angle_beta   90.00
_cell.angle_gamma   90.00
#
_symmetry.space_group_name_H-M   'P 1'
#
loop_
_entity.id
_entity.type
_entity.pdbx_description
1 polymer ?
#
loop_
_entity_poly.entity_id
_entity_poly.type
_entity_poly.pdbx_seq_one_letter_code
_entity_poly.pdbx_strand_id
1 'polypeptide(L)'
;MSTAVNEFALSDNMQAMRRQYQLGAINRATRQLISAHHYDDLLEVIHQLCVSLGLSGFLFLNGHEFRAIRKIATGLPRNQIRTLARVLANADKVTVDSHLFAFQYQGISLIVHHDSHANGTDLIQDDLVLFLDSADIWLRKHNAYRQTEAMIKLRLTDFQQTLLQDQKLLGSQRESIVNKMLTDMATIFPMLGLEPDQEEEIYNAVDPIVRAMSHALDNQASSNKDLCGIVEHLLQHLRGESAQAAGETEDIVLF
;
A
#
# COMPACT_ATOMS: atom_id res chain seq x y z
N MET A 1 43.74 30.88 37.13
CA MET A 1 43.25 29.49 37.15
C MET A 1 41.72 29.34 37.08
N SER A 2 40.93 30.43 36.92
CA SER A 2 39.45 30.36 36.90
C SER A 2 38.78 30.43 35.51
N THR A 3 39.52 30.74 34.44
CA THR A 3 38.95 30.87 33.09
C THR A 3 38.82 29.53 32.38
N ALA A 4 39.80 28.63 32.55
CA ALA A 4 39.80 27.31 31.91
C ALA A 4 38.62 26.42 32.39
N VAL A 5 38.26 26.47 33.68
CA VAL A 5 37.14 25.64 34.22
C VAL A 5 35.78 26.10 33.67
N ASN A 6 35.61 27.40 33.43
CA ASN A 6 34.39 27.94 32.82
C ASN A 6 34.32 27.65 31.30
N GLU A 7 35.45 27.65 30.59
CA GLU A 7 35.50 27.29 29.16
C GLU A 7 35.16 25.82 28.92
N PHE A 8 35.62 24.92 29.80
CA PHE A 8 35.26 23.48 29.74
C PHE A 8 33.77 23.25 30.00
N ALA A 9 33.18 23.87 31.03
CA ALA A 9 31.74 23.73 31.32
C ALA A 9 30.84 24.33 30.23
N LEU A 10 31.27 25.40 29.55
CA LEU A 10 30.59 25.98 28.38
C LEU A 10 30.67 25.05 27.16
N SER A 11 31.82 24.40 26.93
CA SER A 11 31.98 23.41 25.87
C SER A 11 31.05 22.21 26.06
N ASP A 12 30.96 21.65 27.27
CA ASP A 12 30.12 20.49 27.56
C ASP A 12 28.62 20.80 27.43
N ASN A 13 28.18 21.98 27.88
CA ASN A 13 26.79 22.42 27.73
C ASN A 13 26.41 22.66 26.25
N MET A 14 27.32 23.23 25.45
CA MET A 14 27.09 23.39 24.01
C MET A 14 27.00 22.03 23.29
N GLN A 15 27.80 21.04 23.69
CA GLN A 15 27.72 19.69 23.13
C GLN A 15 26.41 18.99 23.52
N ALA A 16 25.98 19.11 24.77
CA ALA A 16 24.71 18.54 25.25
C ALA A 16 23.50 19.13 24.52
N MET A 17 23.45 20.46 24.35
CA MET A 17 22.36 21.10 23.59
C MET A 17 22.34 20.70 22.11
N ARG A 18 23.51 20.57 21.47
CA ARG A 18 23.61 20.08 20.09
C ARG A 18 23.09 18.65 19.96
N ARG A 19 23.46 17.76 20.88
CA ARG A 19 22.98 16.38 20.89
C ARG A 19 21.46 16.30 21.10
N GLN A 20 20.92 17.11 22.01
CA GLN A 20 19.47 17.17 22.23
C GLN A 20 18.72 17.65 20.98
N TYR A 21 19.27 18.64 20.26
CA TYR A 21 18.72 19.09 19.00
C TYR A 21 18.73 17.97 17.93
N GLN A 22 19.85 17.24 17.81
CA GLN A 22 20.01 16.14 16.86
C GLN A 22 18.99 15.02 17.12
N LEU A 23 18.89 14.54 18.36
CA LEU A 23 17.90 13.55 18.76
C LEU A 23 16.47 14.05 18.54
N GLY A 24 16.21 15.34 18.77
CA GLY A 24 14.93 15.98 18.48
C GLY A 24 14.60 16.03 16.99
N ALA A 25 15.59 16.24 16.12
CA ALA A 25 15.42 16.18 14.67
C ALA A 25 15.13 14.75 14.20
N ILE A 26 15.88 13.78 14.71
CA ILE A 26 15.71 12.35 14.37
C ILE A 26 14.35 11.83 14.83
N ASN A 27 13.94 12.11 16.06
CA ASN A 27 12.62 11.72 16.54
C ASN A 27 11.47 12.33 15.72
N ARG A 28 11.62 13.57 15.24
CA ARG A 28 10.64 14.18 14.34
C ARG A 28 10.60 13.47 12.99
N ALA A 29 11.76 13.18 12.40
CA ALA A 29 11.84 12.44 11.14
C ALA A 29 11.25 11.02 11.27
N THR A 30 11.56 10.30 12.35
CA THR A 30 10.98 8.97 12.62
C THR A 30 9.47 9.02 12.77
N ARG A 31 8.90 10.07 13.38
CA ARG A 31 7.44 10.25 13.42
C ARG A 31 6.86 10.54 12.05
N GLN A 32 7.53 11.34 11.23
CA GLN A 32 7.08 11.61 9.85
C GLN A 32 7.12 10.36 8.96
N LEU A 33 8.05 9.42 9.20
CA LEU A 33 8.05 8.11 8.53
C LEU A 33 6.76 7.33 8.78
N ILE A 34 6.15 7.44 9.96
CA ILE A 34 4.90 6.73 10.28
C ILE A 34 3.74 7.23 9.40
N SER A 35 3.73 8.53 9.07
CA SER A 35 2.74 9.13 8.18
C SER A 35 3.09 9.07 6.69
N ALA A 36 4.24 8.50 6.33
CA ALA A 36 4.66 8.41 4.93
C ALA A 36 3.87 7.29 4.21
N HIS A 37 3.31 7.62 3.04
CA HIS A 37 2.51 6.70 2.23
C HIS A 37 3.16 6.37 0.88
N HIS A 38 4.13 7.16 0.43
CA HIS A 38 4.84 6.98 -0.83
C HIS A 38 6.36 6.99 -0.65
N TYR A 39 7.10 6.43 -1.62
CA TYR A 39 8.56 6.48 -1.62
C TYR A 39 9.09 7.93 -1.70
N ASP A 40 8.34 8.84 -2.31
CA ASP A 40 8.69 10.27 -2.35
C ASP A 40 8.59 10.93 -0.97
N ASP A 41 7.65 10.48 -0.12
CA ASP A 41 7.53 10.96 1.25
C ASP A 41 8.77 10.54 2.05
N LEU A 42 9.23 9.29 1.87
CA LEU A 42 10.48 8.80 2.47
C LEU A 42 11.68 9.65 2.03
N LEU A 43 11.80 9.94 0.73
CA LEU A 43 12.87 10.80 0.18
C LEU A 43 12.86 12.19 0.83
N GLU A 44 11.67 12.76 1.00
CA GLU A 44 11.49 14.08 1.59
C GLU A 44 11.86 14.09 3.06
N VAL A 45 11.44 13.08 3.84
CA VAL A 45 11.79 12.96 5.25
C VAL A 45 13.30 12.82 5.45
N ILE A 46 13.95 11.95 4.68
CA ILE A 46 15.42 11.77 4.75
C ILE A 46 16.12 13.08 4.35
N HIS A 47 15.66 13.74 3.29
CA HIS A 47 16.23 15.01 2.83
C HIS A 47 16.11 16.11 3.91
N GLN A 48 14.93 16.29 4.49
CA GLN A 48 14.68 17.27 5.56
C GLN A 48 15.52 16.98 6.80
N LEU A 49 15.63 15.70 7.20
CA LEU A 49 16.49 15.30 8.31
C LEU A 49 17.94 15.71 8.04
N CYS A 50 18.49 15.33 6.88
CA CYS A 50 19.88 15.63 6.55
C CYS A 50 20.14 17.16 6.49
N VAL A 51 19.21 17.94 5.91
CA VAL A 51 19.30 19.40 5.90
C VAL A 51 19.26 19.98 7.32
N SER A 52 18.37 19.47 8.18
CA SER A 52 18.26 19.93 9.58
C SER A 52 19.50 19.64 10.42
N LEU A 53 20.21 18.56 10.11
CA LEU A 53 21.47 18.17 10.74
C LEU A 53 22.69 18.89 10.13
N GLY A 54 22.49 19.74 9.10
CA GLY A 54 23.57 20.45 8.42
C GLY A 54 24.44 19.54 7.54
N LEU A 55 23.91 18.39 7.11
CA LEU A 55 24.61 17.41 6.29
C LEU A 55 24.43 17.72 4.81
N SER A 56 25.44 17.36 4.02
CA SER A 56 25.43 17.55 2.56
C SER A 56 25.70 16.23 1.87
N GLY A 57 25.05 15.94 0.75
CA GLY A 57 25.14 14.58 0.21
C GLY A 57 24.23 14.28 -0.96
N PHE A 58 24.02 12.99 -1.18
CA PHE A 58 23.09 12.45 -2.16
C PHE A 58 22.34 11.27 -1.57
N LEU A 59 21.06 11.20 -1.86
CA LEU A 59 20.21 10.06 -1.59
C LEU A 59 19.83 9.42 -2.93
N PHE A 60 20.04 8.13 -3.01
CA PHE A 60 19.63 7.30 -4.13
C PHE A 60 18.65 6.26 -3.62
N LEU A 61 17.55 6.10 -4.34
CA LEU A 61 16.55 5.08 -4.11
C LEU A 61 16.30 4.37 -5.43
N ASN A 62 16.45 3.05 -5.42
CA ASN A 62 16.41 2.19 -6.59
C ASN A 62 15.67 0.90 -6.25
N GLY A 63 14.39 0.85 -6.56
CA GLY A 63 13.58 -0.35 -6.49
C GLY A 63 13.32 -0.93 -7.88
N HIS A 64 12.66 -2.08 -7.90
CA HIS A 64 12.20 -2.70 -9.15
C HIS A 64 11.25 -1.78 -9.95
N GLU A 65 10.51 -0.91 -9.27
CA GLU A 65 9.48 -0.04 -9.86
C GLU A 65 9.80 1.46 -9.80
N PHE A 66 10.92 1.85 -9.19
CA PHE A 66 11.25 3.26 -9.00
C PHE A 66 12.76 3.50 -8.99
N ARG A 67 13.19 4.64 -9.57
CA ARG A 67 14.57 5.11 -9.48
C ARG A 67 14.56 6.62 -9.25
N ALA A 68 15.09 7.05 -8.13
CA ALA A 68 15.16 8.45 -7.75
C ALA A 68 16.54 8.80 -7.17
N ILE A 69 17.10 9.93 -7.62
CA ILE A 69 18.31 10.52 -7.06
C ILE A 69 17.93 11.91 -6.54
N ARG A 70 18.27 12.21 -5.29
CA ARG A 70 18.06 13.52 -4.68
C ARG A 70 19.36 14.05 -4.11
N LYS A 71 19.72 15.26 -4.53
CA LYS A 71 20.83 16.02 -3.94
C LYS A 71 20.40 16.61 -2.61
N ILE A 72 21.25 16.51 -1.60
CA ILE A 72 21.03 17.05 -0.26
C ILE A 72 21.93 18.28 -0.09
N ALA A 73 21.32 19.42 0.24
CA ALA A 73 21.99 20.71 0.42
C ALA A 73 22.95 21.05 -0.75
N THR A 74 24.21 21.38 -0.44
CA THR A 74 25.24 21.73 -1.44
C THR A 74 25.77 20.51 -2.23
N GLY A 75 25.43 19.29 -1.82
CA GLY A 75 25.95 18.02 -2.35
C GLY A 75 27.36 17.69 -1.86
N LEU A 76 27.93 16.60 -2.38
CA LEU A 76 29.29 16.19 -1.99
C LEU A 76 30.35 17.13 -2.58
N PRO A 77 31.36 17.52 -1.79
CA PRO A 77 32.47 18.32 -2.30
C PRO A 77 33.35 17.49 -3.26
N ARG A 78 33.89 18.14 -4.29
CA ARG A 78 34.57 17.47 -5.43
C ARG A 78 35.77 16.60 -5.02
N ASN A 79 36.47 16.99 -3.95
CA ASN A 79 37.59 16.25 -3.38
C ASN A 79 37.19 14.89 -2.79
N GLN A 80 35.91 14.69 -2.45
CA GLN A 80 35.39 13.45 -1.85
C GLN A 80 34.84 12.44 -2.88
N ILE A 81 34.77 12.81 -4.17
CA ILE A 81 34.26 11.94 -5.24
C ILE A 81 35.15 10.69 -5.42
N ARG A 82 36.47 10.80 -5.20
CA ARG A 82 37.38 9.64 -5.27
C ARG A 82 37.14 8.66 -4.13
N THR A 83 36.85 9.19 -2.94
CA THR A 83 36.52 8.42 -1.74
C THR A 83 35.18 7.70 -1.89
N LEU A 84 34.23 8.29 -2.62
CA LEU A 84 32.93 7.69 -2.95
C LEU A 84 33.04 6.31 -3.59
N ALA A 85 33.94 6.14 -4.56
CA ALA A 85 34.11 4.86 -5.26
C ALA A 85 34.62 3.76 -4.32
N ARG A 86 35.50 4.11 -3.37
CA ARG A 86 35.99 3.20 -2.33
C ARG A 86 34.87 2.81 -1.35
N VAL A 87 34.12 3.79 -0.89
CA VAL A 87 33.02 3.60 0.06
C VAL A 87 31.88 2.79 -0.57
N LEU A 88 31.58 3.03 -1.85
CA LEU A 88 30.56 2.29 -2.58
C LEU A 88 30.96 0.86 -2.95
N ALA A 89 32.26 0.58 -3.06
CA ALA A 89 32.77 -0.76 -3.37
C ALA A 89 32.70 -1.73 -2.18
N ASN A 90 32.48 -1.22 -0.96
CA ASN A 90 32.30 -2.03 0.22
C ASN A 90 30.90 -2.65 0.24
N ALA A 91 30.82 -3.93 0.61
CA ALA A 91 29.56 -4.69 0.66
C ALA A 91 28.77 -4.48 1.96
N ASP A 92 29.31 -3.72 2.91
CA ASP A 92 28.68 -3.51 4.22
C ASP A 92 27.49 -2.56 4.13
N LYS A 93 26.46 -2.82 4.96
CA LYS A 93 25.24 -2.00 5.05
C LYS A 93 25.56 -0.55 5.42
N VAL A 94 26.53 -0.36 6.30
CA VAL A 94 27.00 0.94 6.78
C VAL A 94 28.50 1.00 6.57
N THR A 95 28.96 2.05 5.93
CA THR A 95 30.38 2.30 5.68
C THR A 95 30.70 3.72 6.07
N VAL A 96 31.76 3.88 6.85
CA VAL A 96 32.20 5.18 7.39
C VAL A 96 33.65 5.39 7.00
N ASP A 97 33.94 6.57 6.46
CA ASP A 97 35.27 6.95 6.01
C ASP A 97 35.52 8.44 6.26
N SER A 98 36.12 8.73 7.43
CA SER A 98 36.52 10.05 7.97
C SER A 98 35.43 11.13 7.97
N HIS A 99 34.96 11.54 6.79
CA HIS A 99 34.00 12.63 6.56
C HIS A 99 32.80 12.17 5.73
N LEU A 100 32.79 10.91 5.30
CA LEU A 100 31.73 10.29 4.53
C LEU A 100 31.08 9.19 5.33
N PHE A 101 29.76 9.23 5.38
CA PHE A 101 28.91 8.15 5.82
C PHE A 101 28.11 7.68 4.61
N ALA A 102 28.19 6.38 4.30
CA ALA A 102 27.33 5.76 3.32
C ALA A 102 26.56 4.59 3.92
N PHE A 103 25.26 4.60 3.66
CA PHE A 103 24.36 3.53 3.98
C PHE A 103 23.84 2.92 2.69
N GLN A 104 23.98 1.61 2.56
CA GLN A 104 23.48 0.86 1.41
C GLN A 104 22.63 -0.31 1.88
N TYR A 105 21.36 -0.33 1.46
CA TYR A 105 20.50 -1.46 1.77
C TYR A 105 19.33 -1.57 0.78
N GLN A 106 19.16 -2.76 0.19
CA GLN A 106 18.04 -3.15 -0.68
C GLN A 106 17.55 -2.03 -1.63
N GLY A 107 18.49 -1.41 -2.36
CA GLY A 107 18.18 -0.38 -3.34
C GLY A 107 18.23 1.06 -2.83
N ILE A 108 18.34 1.29 -1.53
CA ILE A 108 18.68 2.61 -0.98
C ILE A 108 20.19 2.76 -0.89
N SER A 109 20.69 3.90 -1.34
CA SER A 109 22.05 4.36 -1.07
C SER A 109 21.99 5.81 -0.59
N LEU A 110 22.19 6.03 0.71
CA LEU A 110 22.37 7.37 1.27
C LEU A 110 23.87 7.62 1.42
N ILE A 111 24.36 8.71 0.87
CA ILE A 111 25.75 9.13 0.99
C ILE A 111 25.76 10.57 1.50
N VAL A 112 26.26 10.77 2.72
CA VAL A 112 26.33 12.08 3.35
C VAL A 112 27.74 12.39 3.79
N HIS A 113 28.11 13.65 3.56
CA HIS A 113 29.31 14.28 4.06
C HIS A 113 28.97 15.08 5.31
N HIS A 114 29.74 14.84 6.37
CA HIS A 114 29.69 15.59 7.61
C HIS A 114 31.04 16.28 7.85
N ASP A 115 31.01 17.51 8.34
CA ASP A 115 32.23 18.27 8.61
C ASP A 115 32.84 17.77 9.95
N SER A 116 34.04 17.21 9.89
CA SER A 116 34.70 16.49 11.00
C SER A 116 35.37 17.38 12.04
N HIS A 117 35.18 18.69 11.98
CA HIS A 117 35.81 19.63 12.91
C HIS A 117 35.20 19.61 14.34
N ALA A 118 34.27 18.71 14.65
CA ALA A 118 33.67 18.59 15.98
C ALA A 118 33.83 17.16 16.53
N ASN A 119 34.29 17.01 17.78
CA ASN A 119 34.42 15.77 18.56
C ASN A 119 33.07 15.03 18.84
N GLY A 120 32.13 15.02 17.89
CA GLY A 120 30.80 14.41 18.00
C GLY A 120 30.34 13.72 16.72
N THR A 121 31.28 13.34 15.84
CA THR A 121 31.01 12.69 14.55
C THR A 121 30.41 11.29 14.71
N ASP A 122 30.87 10.53 15.70
CA ASP A 122 30.42 9.16 15.94
C ASP A 122 28.96 9.14 16.40
N LEU A 123 28.55 10.12 17.22
CA LEU A 123 27.18 10.21 17.74
C LEU A 123 26.15 10.50 16.64
N ILE A 124 26.48 11.39 15.69
CA ILE A 124 25.57 11.70 14.56
C ILE A 124 25.43 10.47 13.66
N GLN A 125 26.51 9.73 13.45
CA GLN A 125 26.49 8.50 12.66
C GLN A 125 25.62 7.44 13.34
N ASP A 126 25.81 7.21 14.64
CA ASP A 126 25.00 6.25 15.42
C ASP A 126 23.50 6.60 15.39
N ASP A 127 23.17 7.88 15.61
CA ASP A 127 21.78 8.32 15.62
C ASP A 127 21.15 8.25 14.20
N LEU A 128 21.93 8.53 13.14
CA LEU A 128 21.50 8.35 11.75
C LEU A 128 21.29 6.87 11.41
N VAL A 129 22.15 5.97 11.89
CA VAL A 129 21.99 4.52 11.71
C VAL A 129 20.68 4.05 12.32
N LEU A 130 20.33 4.51 13.52
CA LEU A 130 19.06 4.19 14.18
C LEU A 130 17.85 4.66 13.35
N PHE A 131 17.92 5.85 12.79
CA PHE A 131 16.89 6.36 11.88
C PHE A 131 16.80 5.52 10.59
N LEU A 132 17.94 5.13 10.01
CA LEU A 132 17.99 4.36 8.78
C LEU A 132 17.49 2.93 8.98
N ASP A 133 17.68 2.33 10.16
CA ASP A 133 17.03 1.07 10.51
C ASP A 133 15.50 1.22 10.59
N SER A 134 15.01 2.36 11.08
CA SER A 134 13.57 2.66 11.07
C SER A 134 13.04 2.83 9.64
N ALA A 135 13.80 3.50 8.77
CA ALA A 135 13.48 3.63 7.34
C ALA A 135 13.51 2.28 6.62
N ASP A 136 14.45 1.41 6.95
CA ASP A 136 14.53 0.03 6.44
C ASP A 136 13.28 -0.78 6.83
N ILE A 137 12.88 -0.75 8.10
CA ILE A 137 11.64 -1.40 8.55
C ILE A 137 10.43 -0.85 7.79
N TRP A 138 10.35 0.47 7.60
CA TRP A 138 9.26 1.09 6.84
C TRP A 138 9.22 0.57 5.40
N LEU A 139 10.36 0.50 4.71
CA LEU A 139 10.44 -0.01 3.34
C LEU A 139 10.00 -1.46 3.22
N ARG A 140 10.45 -2.33 4.12
CA ARG A 140 10.04 -3.74 4.10
C ARG A 140 8.54 -3.88 4.27
N LYS A 141 7.95 -3.14 5.21
CA LYS A 141 6.50 -3.11 5.41
C LYS A 141 5.76 -2.55 4.20
N HIS A 142 6.25 -1.45 3.63
CA HIS A 142 5.64 -0.81 2.47
C HIS A 142 5.68 -1.72 1.24
N ASN A 143 6.81 -2.38 0.97
CA ASN A 143 6.96 -3.35 -0.10
C ASN A 143 6.02 -4.57 0.10
N ALA A 144 5.93 -5.10 1.32
CA ALA A 144 5.01 -6.20 1.64
C ALA A 144 3.55 -5.79 1.45
N TYR A 145 3.19 -4.56 1.85
CA TYR A 145 1.87 -3.99 1.63
C TYR A 145 1.55 -3.88 0.13
N ARG A 146 2.46 -3.34 -0.68
CA ARG A 146 2.32 -3.26 -2.15
C ARG A 146 2.16 -4.63 -2.81
N GLN A 147 2.95 -5.62 -2.39
CA GLN A 147 2.82 -6.99 -2.89
C GLN A 147 1.46 -7.60 -2.54
N THR A 148 0.97 -7.33 -1.32
CA THR A 148 -0.35 -7.79 -0.89
C THR A 148 -1.46 -7.07 -1.67
N GLU A 149 -1.35 -5.77 -1.88
CA GLU A 149 -2.27 -4.97 -2.70
C GLU A 149 -2.34 -5.51 -4.14
N ALA A 150 -1.19 -5.80 -4.76
CA ALA A 150 -1.12 -6.38 -6.09
C ALA A 150 -1.76 -7.78 -6.15
N MET A 151 -1.51 -8.63 -5.15
CA MET A 151 -2.13 -9.96 -5.05
C MET A 151 -3.66 -9.86 -4.91
N ILE A 152 -4.16 -8.95 -4.07
CA ILE A 152 -5.60 -8.74 -3.88
C ILE A 152 -6.24 -8.25 -5.19
N LYS A 153 -5.63 -7.29 -5.88
CA LYS A 153 -6.12 -6.81 -7.20
C LYS A 153 -6.21 -7.94 -8.22
N LEU A 154 -5.20 -8.82 -8.27
CA LEU A 154 -5.19 -9.97 -9.17
C LEU A 154 -6.33 -10.93 -8.84
N ARG A 155 -6.48 -11.33 -7.57
CA ARG A 155 -7.54 -12.23 -7.12
C ARG A 155 -8.94 -11.66 -7.36
N LEU A 156 -9.13 -10.36 -7.19
CA LEU A 156 -10.40 -9.70 -7.49
C LEU A 156 -10.71 -9.70 -8.98
N THR A 157 -9.70 -9.49 -9.83
CA THR A 157 -9.86 -9.58 -11.29
C THR A 157 -10.26 -10.99 -11.70
N ASP A 158 -9.61 -12.02 -11.12
CA ASP A 158 -9.95 -13.42 -11.34
C ASP A 158 -11.38 -13.74 -10.88
N PHE A 159 -11.77 -13.23 -9.71
CA PHE A 159 -13.13 -13.40 -9.17
C PHE A 159 -14.18 -12.76 -10.09
N GLN A 160 -13.95 -11.53 -10.55
CA GLN A 160 -14.84 -10.84 -11.50
C GLN A 160 -14.99 -11.62 -12.81
N GLN A 161 -13.90 -12.18 -13.34
CA GLN A 161 -13.96 -13.01 -14.55
C GLN A 161 -14.75 -14.30 -14.32
N THR A 162 -14.55 -14.95 -13.18
CA THR A 162 -15.27 -16.18 -12.80
C THR A 162 -16.77 -15.89 -12.67
N LEU A 163 -17.12 -14.79 -11.98
CA LEU A 163 -18.51 -14.38 -11.80
C LEU A 163 -19.20 -14.07 -13.14
N LEU A 164 -18.50 -13.43 -14.09
CA LEU A 164 -19.02 -13.21 -15.44
C LEU A 164 -19.22 -14.51 -16.24
N GLN A 165 -18.36 -15.51 -16.04
CA GLN A 165 -18.52 -16.83 -16.66
C GLN A 165 -19.70 -17.59 -16.06
N ASP A 166 -19.85 -17.58 -14.74
CA ASP A 166 -20.97 -18.21 -14.04
C ASP A 166 -22.30 -17.57 -14.42
N GLN A 167 -22.36 -16.24 -14.57
CA GLN A 167 -23.56 -15.56 -15.08
C GLN A 167 -23.93 -16.03 -16.50
N LYS A 168 -22.95 -16.20 -17.39
CA LYS A 168 -23.20 -16.73 -18.75
C LYS A 168 -23.69 -18.17 -18.72
N LEU A 169 -23.09 -19.01 -17.88
CA LEU A 169 -23.49 -20.40 -17.70
C LEU A 169 -24.93 -20.50 -17.17
N LEU A 170 -25.26 -19.76 -16.12
CA LEU A 170 -26.62 -19.70 -15.56
C LEU A 170 -27.64 -19.21 -16.59
N GLY A 171 -27.31 -18.19 -17.38
CA GLY A 171 -28.15 -17.73 -18.49
C GLY A 171 -28.41 -18.84 -19.51
N SER A 172 -27.36 -19.54 -19.95
CA SER A 172 -27.49 -20.64 -20.92
C SER A 172 -28.26 -21.85 -20.39
N GLN A 173 -28.09 -22.20 -19.11
CA GLN A 173 -28.84 -23.29 -18.47
C GLN A 173 -30.31 -22.94 -18.30
N ARG A 174 -30.62 -21.69 -17.93
CA ARG A 174 -32.00 -21.18 -17.88
C ARG A 174 -32.68 -21.29 -19.23
N GLU A 175 -32.03 -20.82 -20.30
CA GLU A 175 -32.57 -20.93 -21.66
C GLU A 175 -32.78 -22.40 -22.07
N SER A 176 -31.84 -23.28 -21.74
CA SER A 176 -31.98 -24.71 -22.01
C SER A 176 -33.14 -25.35 -21.25
N ILE A 177 -33.36 -25.01 -19.97
CA ILE A 177 -34.47 -25.54 -19.17
C ILE A 177 -35.80 -25.00 -19.69
N VAL A 178 -35.89 -23.70 -19.97
CA VAL A 178 -37.10 -23.08 -20.52
C VAL A 178 -37.44 -23.68 -21.88
N ASN A 179 -36.47 -23.80 -22.79
CA ASN A 179 -36.71 -24.42 -24.09
C ASN A 179 -37.09 -25.89 -23.97
N LYS A 180 -36.49 -26.64 -23.03
CA LYS A 180 -36.87 -28.02 -22.77
C LYS A 180 -38.28 -28.13 -22.21
N MET A 181 -38.66 -27.30 -21.22
CA MET A 181 -40.03 -27.27 -20.69
C MET A 181 -41.05 -26.86 -21.75
N LEU A 182 -40.75 -25.85 -22.58
CA LEU A 182 -41.61 -25.46 -23.70
C LEU A 182 -41.75 -26.57 -24.74
N THR A 183 -40.67 -27.30 -25.03
CA THR A 183 -40.68 -28.43 -25.97
C THR A 183 -41.42 -29.63 -25.40
N ASP A 184 -41.20 -29.96 -24.12
CA ASP A 184 -41.89 -31.03 -23.40
C ASP A 184 -43.39 -30.70 -23.28
N MET A 185 -43.77 -29.45 -22.97
CA MET A 185 -45.17 -29.02 -23.00
C MET A 185 -45.75 -29.11 -24.42
N ALA A 186 -45.05 -28.59 -25.44
CA ALA A 186 -45.51 -28.65 -26.83
C ALA A 186 -45.57 -30.07 -27.41
N THR A 187 -44.93 -31.07 -26.79
CA THR A 187 -44.99 -32.48 -27.22
C THR A 187 -45.96 -33.31 -26.40
N ILE A 188 -46.12 -33.01 -25.10
CA ILE A 188 -47.03 -33.73 -24.19
C ILE A 188 -48.48 -33.27 -24.40
N PHE A 189 -48.74 -31.96 -24.55
CA PHE A 189 -50.11 -31.44 -24.63
C PHE A 189 -50.85 -31.81 -25.92
N PRO A 190 -50.26 -31.71 -27.14
CA PRO A 190 -50.98 -32.10 -28.35
C PRO A 190 -51.21 -33.61 -28.48
N MET A 191 -50.41 -34.44 -27.79
CA MET A 191 -50.54 -35.90 -27.85
C MET A 191 -51.49 -36.49 -26.80
N LEU A 192 -51.95 -35.72 -25.81
CA LEU A 192 -52.84 -36.22 -24.75
C LEU A 192 -54.33 -36.19 -25.12
N GLY A 193 -54.73 -35.49 -26.19
CA GLY A 193 -56.14 -35.39 -26.58
C GLY A 193 -57.01 -34.88 -25.42
N LEU A 194 -56.51 -33.89 -24.68
CA LEU A 194 -57.16 -33.34 -23.51
C LEU A 194 -58.37 -32.50 -23.93
N GLU A 195 -59.47 -32.63 -23.20
CA GLU A 195 -60.56 -31.67 -23.30
C GLU A 195 -60.11 -30.32 -22.70
N PRO A 196 -60.63 -29.17 -23.18
CA PRO A 196 -60.13 -27.83 -22.82
C PRO A 196 -60.05 -27.55 -21.32
N ASP A 197 -60.94 -28.17 -20.55
CA ASP A 197 -61.04 -28.13 -19.09
C ASP A 197 -59.86 -28.83 -18.38
N GLN A 198 -59.28 -29.86 -19.00
CA GLN A 198 -58.09 -30.54 -18.47
C GLN A 198 -56.79 -29.79 -18.80
N GLU A 199 -56.73 -29.08 -19.93
CA GLU A 199 -55.61 -28.18 -20.22
C GLU A 199 -55.58 -27.02 -19.22
N GLU A 200 -56.74 -26.46 -18.87
CA GLU A 200 -56.86 -25.34 -17.92
C GLU A 200 -56.47 -25.77 -16.49
N GLU A 201 -56.83 -26.98 -16.04
CA GLU A 201 -56.37 -27.52 -14.74
C GLU A 201 -54.85 -27.70 -14.68
N ILE A 202 -54.23 -28.25 -15.73
CA ILE A 202 -52.78 -28.44 -15.75
C ILE A 202 -52.08 -27.08 -15.81
N TYR A 203 -52.60 -26.12 -16.59
CA TYR A 203 -52.05 -24.77 -16.64
C TYR A 203 -52.13 -24.08 -15.27
N ASN A 204 -53.25 -24.21 -14.57
CA ASN A 204 -53.45 -23.69 -13.21
C ASN A 204 -52.54 -24.38 -12.17
N ALA A 205 -52.16 -25.64 -12.37
CA ALA A 205 -51.22 -26.35 -11.50
C ALA A 205 -49.76 -25.96 -11.76
N VAL A 206 -49.38 -25.69 -13.02
CA VAL A 206 -47.99 -25.41 -13.42
C VAL A 206 -47.62 -23.94 -13.24
N ASP A 207 -48.53 -23.00 -13.52
CA ASP A 207 -48.29 -21.55 -13.40
C ASP A 207 -47.74 -21.11 -12.03
N PRO A 208 -48.28 -21.54 -10.86
CA PRO A 208 -47.71 -21.15 -9.57
C PRO A 208 -46.29 -21.70 -9.34
N ILE A 209 -45.95 -22.88 -9.88
CA ILE A 209 -44.61 -23.46 -9.77
C ILE A 209 -43.61 -22.64 -10.59
N VAL A 210 -43.97 -22.28 -11.82
CA VAL A 210 -43.13 -21.45 -12.70
C VAL A 210 -42.93 -20.05 -12.13
N ARG A 211 -43.98 -19.44 -11.55
CA ARG A 211 -43.87 -18.16 -10.85
C ARG A 211 -42.97 -18.23 -9.62
N ALA A 212 -43.08 -19.30 -8.83
CA ALA A 212 -42.22 -19.50 -7.66
C ALA A 212 -40.75 -19.68 -8.05
N MET A 213 -40.47 -20.46 -9.09
CA MET A 213 -39.10 -20.63 -9.61
C MET A 213 -38.53 -19.33 -10.19
N SER A 214 -39.36 -18.55 -10.91
CA SER A 214 -38.94 -17.24 -11.43
C SER A 214 -38.60 -16.28 -10.29
N HIS A 215 -39.44 -16.23 -9.24
CA HIS A 215 -39.21 -15.38 -8.08
C HIS A 215 -37.96 -15.79 -7.28
N ALA A 216 -37.67 -17.09 -7.18
CA ALA A 216 -36.44 -17.57 -6.53
C ALA A 216 -35.18 -17.16 -7.31
N LEU A 217 -35.22 -17.25 -8.64
CA LEU A 217 -34.14 -16.79 -9.52
C LEU A 217 -33.92 -15.28 -9.42
N ASP A 218 -35.00 -14.50 -9.37
CA ASP A 218 -34.91 -13.04 -9.22
C ASP A 218 -34.32 -12.63 -7.86
N ASN A 219 -34.71 -13.31 -6.78
CA ASN A 219 -34.14 -13.09 -5.44
C ASN A 219 -32.63 -13.40 -5.41
N GLN A 220 -32.21 -14.48 -6.08
CA GLN A 220 -30.80 -14.85 -6.15
C GLN A 220 -29.99 -13.86 -7.01
N ALA A 221 -30.58 -13.35 -8.10
CA ALA A 221 -29.97 -12.29 -8.90
C ALA A 221 -29.83 -10.97 -8.13
N SER A 222 -30.79 -10.62 -7.27
CA SER A 222 -30.71 -9.48 -6.35
C SER A 222 -29.59 -9.67 -5.33
N SER A 223 -29.55 -10.81 -4.64
CA SER A 223 -28.51 -11.09 -3.64
C SER A 223 -27.09 -11.05 -4.24
N ASN A 224 -26.92 -11.50 -5.49
CA ASN A 224 -25.65 -11.39 -6.20
C ASN A 224 -25.26 -9.94 -6.53
N LYS A 225 -26.24 -9.06 -6.83
CA LYS A 225 -25.98 -7.63 -7.01
C LYS A 225 -25.56 -6.98 -5.69
N ASP A 226 -26.22 -7.33 -4.59
CA ASP A 226 -25.88 -6.82 -3.26
C ASP A 226 -24.45 -7.23 -2.86
N LEU A 227 -24.08 -8.49 -3.09
CA LEU A 227 -22.71 -8.99 -2.90
C LEU A 227 -21.68 -8.23 -3.75
N CYS A 228 -22.01 -7.95 -5.02
CA CYS A 228 -21.13 -7.14 -5.88
C CYS A 228 -20.97 -5.72 -5.33
N GLY A 229 -22.05 -5.09 -4.87
CA GLY A 229 -22.02 -3.77 -4.24
C GLY A 229 -21.14 -3.73 -2.99
N ILE A 230 -21.24 -4.74 -2.12
CA ILE A 230 -20.39 -4.87 -0.93
C ILE A 230 -18.91 -4.99 -1.32
N VAL A 231 -18.59 -5.77 -2.34
CA VAL A 231 -17.21 -5.95 -2.84
C VAL A 231 -16.67 -4.65 -3.46
N GLU A 232 -17.50 -3.92 -4.21
CA GLU A 232 -17.14 -2.60 -4.75
C GLU A 232 -16.87 -1.58 -3.64
N HIS A 233 -17.69 -1.57 -2.59
CA HIS A 233 -17.53 -0.66 -1.46
C HIS A 233 -16.26 -0.98 -0.64
N LEU A 234 -15.96 -2.25 -0.42
CA LEU A 234 -14.69 -2.69 0.19
C LEU A 234 -13.49 -2.27 -0.66
N LEU A 235 -13.61 -2.36 -1.98
CA LEU A 235 -12.58 -1.92 -2.92
C LEU A 235 -12.33 -0.42 -2.86
N GLN A 236 -13.39 0.39 -2.80
CA GLN A 236 -13.28 1.85 -2.62
C GLN A 236 -12.59 2.18 -1.29
N HIS A 237 -13.00 1.50 -0.21
CA HIS A 237 -12.42 1.72 1.11
C HIS A 237 -10.92 1.35 1.17
N LEU A 238 -10.51 0.26 0.51
CA LEU A 238 -9.11 -0.17 0.41
C LEU A 238 -8.26 0.74 -0.49
N ARG A 239 -8.86 1.42 -1.47
CA ARG A 239 -8.16 2.37 -2.36
C ARG A 239 -7.87 3.71 -1.69
N GLY A 240 -8.34 3.95 -0.46
CA GLY A 240 -8.13 5.22 0.24
C GLY A 240 -8.88 6.40 -0.37
N GLU A 241 -9.77 6.15 -1.33
CA GLU A 241 -10.74 7.14 -1.80
C GLU A 241 -11.89 7.21 -0.77
N SER A 242 -11.60 7.76 0.40
CA SER A 242 -12.63 8.48 1.15
C SER A 242 -12.95 9.77 0.41
N ALA A 243 -13.48 9.64 -0.81
CA ALA A 243 -14.22 10.71 -1.44
C ALA A 243 -15.46 10.90 -0.57
N GLN A 244 -15.46 11.99 0.20
CA GLN A 244 -16.63 12.62 0.80
C GLN A 244 -17.91 11.80 0.67
N ALA A 245 -18.15 10.93 1.65
CA ALA A 245 -19.51 10.48 1.94
C ALA A 245 -20.28 11.72 2.40
N ALA A 246 -20.81 12.47 1.43
CA ALA A 246 -21.87 13.42 1.67
C ALA A 246 -23.04 12.61 2.21
N GLY A 247 -23.27 12.75 3.52
CA GLY A 247 -24.45 12.40 4.29
C GLY A 247 -25.34 11.29 3.75
N GLU A 248 -25.17 10.08 4.30
CA GLU A 248 -26.29 9.26 4.76
C GLU A 248 -25.70 8.22 5.71
N THR A 249 -25.92 8.44 7.01
CA THR A 249 -25.72 7.43 8.05
C THR A 249 -26.84 6.40 7.89
N GLU A 250 -26.56 5.30 7.19
CA GLU A 250 -27.30 4.07 7.42
C GLU A 250 -26.41 3.14 8.26
N ASP A 251 -26.80 3.04 9.53
CA ASP A 251 -26.27 2.08 10.49
C ASP A 251 -26.36 0.67 9.89
N ILE A 252 -25.22 0.03 9.70
CA ILE A 252 -25.17 -1.40 9.39
C ILE A 252 -25.57 -2.13 10.67
N VAL A 253 -26.85 -2.49 10.78
CA VAL A 253 -27.34 -3.46 11.77
C VAL A 253 -27.00 -4.86 11.28
N LEU A 254 -26.03 -5.49 11.95
CA LEU A 254 -25.75 -6.92 11.81
C LEU A 254 -26.78 -7.69 12.64
N PHE A 255 -27.64 -8.48 11.99
CA PHE A 255 -28.41 -9.55 12.63
C PHE A 255 -27.63 -10.86 12.62
#